data_AF-A0A7J8NZ04-F1
#
_entry.id   AF-A0A7J8NZ04-F1
#
_cell.length_a   1.000
_cell.length_b   1.000
_cell.length_c   1.000
_cell.angle_alpha   90.00
_cell.angle_beta   90.00
_cell.angle_gamma   90.00
#
_symmetry.space_group_name_H-M   'P 1'
#
loop_
_entity.id
_entity.type
_entity.pdbx_description
1 polymer ?
#
loop_
_entity_poly.entity_id
_entity_poly.type
_entity_poly.pdbx_seq_one_letter_code
_entity_poly.pdbx_strand_id
1 'polypeptide(L)'
;MVWVVYGLPMVHPNSTLVVTINGTGTAIEIVYLTLFLIYCHDKKKRVKVMLIVLVEMIFIAGVTALVLIIAHTTQRRSMVVGIIAILFNIMMYAAPLSVMKLVITTKSVEYMPFFLSLASFANGVAWTAYAFLPFDPFI
;
A
#
# COMPACT_ATOMS: atom_id res chain seq x y z
N MET A 1 2.40 1.15 -4.13
CA MET A 1 2.84 2.25 -5.04
C MET A 1 1.95 3.49 -5.02
N VAL A 2 0.63 3.41 -4.82
CA VAL A 2 -0.23 4.63 -4.77
C VAL A 2 0.23 5.62 -3.68
N TRP A 3 0.59 5.13 -2.49
CA TRP A 3 1.19 5.96 -1.43
C TRP A 3 2.54 6.59 -1.80
N VAL A 4 3.32 5.95 -2.68
CA VAL A 4 4.55 6.56 -3.22
C VAL A 4 4.16 7.77 -4.06
N VAL A 5 3.18 7.62 -4.96
CA VAL A 5 2.66 8.73 -5.78
C VAL A 5 2.10 9.85 -4.91
N TYR A 6 1.34 9.50 -3.85
CA TYR A 6 0.81 10.45 -2.89
C TYR A 6 1.91 11.33 -2.30
N GLY A 7 2.96 10.71 -1.76
CA GLY A 7 4.02 11.46 -1.08
C GLY A 7 4.96 12.25 -2.01
N LEU A 8 4.87 12.10 -3.34
CA LEU A 8 5.73 12.87 -4.25
C LEU A 8 5.45 14.37 -4.11
N PRO A 9 6.48 15.24 -4.12
CA PRO A 9 6.30 16.68 -3.91
C PRO A 9 5.34 17.36 -4.89
N MET A 10 5.18 16.81 -6.09
CA MET A 10 4.25 17.30 -7.11
C MET A 10 2.79 16.96 -6.82
N VAL A 11 2.53 16.00 -5.93
CA VAL A 11 1.20 15.56 -5.48
C VAL A 11 0.96 16.10 -4.07
N HIS A 12 1.66 15.58 -3.05
CA HIS A 12 1.57 16.03 -1.66
C HIS A 12 2.93 16.54 -1.16
N PRO A 13 3.13 17.87 -1.09
CA PRO A 13 4.36 18.47 -0.58
C PRO A 13 4.66 18.05 0.88
N ASN A 14 5.94 17.99 1.24
CA ASN A 14 6.44 17.72 2.60
C ASN A 14 6.12 16.32 3.17
N SER A 15 5.78 15.33 2.34
CA SER A 15 5.47 13.94 2.77
C SER A 15 6.61 12.95 2.54
N THR A 16 7.85 13.38 2.77
CA THR A 16 9.05 12.56 2.52
C THR A 16 9.00 11.21 3.25
N LEU A 17 8.51 11.17 4.50
CA LEU A 17 8.40 9.93 5.27
C LEU A 17 7.45 8.91 4.61
N VAL A 18 6.36 9.38 3.99
CA VAL A 18 5.42 8.53 3.26
C VAL A 18 6.10 7.94 2.03
N VAL A 19 6.89 8.73 1.29
CA VAL A 19 7.63 8.24 0.11
C VAL A 19 8.70 7.23 0.50
N THR A 20 9.48 7.50 1.55
CA THR A 20 10.62 6.65 1.92
C THR A 20 10.14 5.27 2.37
N ILE A 21 9.12 5.20 3.24
CA ILE A 21 8.62 3.91 3.71
C ILE A 21 7.94 3.11 2.59
N ASN A 22 7.08 3.75 1.79
CA ASN A 22 6.34 3.06 0.74
C ASN A 22 7.24 2.72 -0.45
N GLY A 23 8.26 3.53 -0.71
CA GLY A 23 9.30 3.25 -1.70
C GLY A 23 10.15 2.05 -1.28
N THR A 24 10.56 2.00 -0.02
CA THR A 24 11.26 0.83 0.55
C THR A 24 10.38 -0.42 0.50
N GLY A 25 9.12 -0.32 0.91
CA GLY A 25 8.15 -1.40 0.78
C GLY A 25 7.98 -1.87 -0.65
N THR A 26 7.89 -0.94 -1.61
CA THR A 26 7.83 -1.27 -3.05
C THR A 26 9.07 -2.03 -3.50
N ALA A 27 10.28 -1.63 -3.06
CA ALA A 27 11.50 -2.35 -3.39
C ALA A 27 11.52 -3.79 -2.82
N ILE A 28 11.06 -3.98 -1.58
CA ILE A 28 10.92 -5.29 -0.95
C ILE A 28 9.91 -6.16 -1.72
N GLU A 29 8.75 -5.61 -2.08
CA GLU A 29 7.72 -6.32 -2.85
C GLU A 29 8.22 -6.69 -4.26
N ILE A 30 9.03 -5.85 -4.91
CA ILE A 30 9.67 -6.20 -6.19
C ILE A 30 10.58 -7.41 -6.01
N VAL A 31 11.35 -7.49 -4.92
CA VAL A 31 12.18 -8.66 -4.62
C VAL A 31 11.30 -9.90 -4.43
N TYR A 32 10.22 -9.82 -3.64
CA TYR A 32 9.31 -10.94 -3.44
C TYR A 32 8.63 -11.40 -4.74
N LEU A 33 8.13 -10.48 -5.55
CA LEU A 33 7.54 -10.79 -6.85
C LEU A 33 8.57 -11.40 -7.81
N THR A 34 9.80 -10.89 -7.82
CA THR A 34 10.88 -11.45 -8.66
C THR A 34 11.20 -12.88 -8.27
N LEU A 35 11.36 -13.15 -6.97
CA LEU A 35 11.56 -14.50 -6.44
C LEU A 35 10.37 -15.40 -6.80
N PHE A 36 9.14 -14.92 -6.63
CA PHE A 36 7.94 -15.67 -7.00
C PHE A 36 7.95 -16.01 -8.50
N LEU A 37 8.26 -15.06 -9.38
CA LEU A 37 8.28 -15.30 -10.83
C LEU A 37 9.39 -16.27 -11.25
N ILE A 38 10.55 -16.26 -10.57
CA ILE A 38 11.65 -17.20 -10.83
C ILE A 38 11.28 -18.62 -10.38
N TYR A 39 10.79 -18.77 -9.15
CA TYR A 39 10.61 -20.07 -8.51
C TYR A 39 9.19 -20.66 -8.67
N CYS A 40 8.22 -19.93 -9.21
CA CYS A 40 6.89 -20.49 -9.48
C CYS A 40 6.92 -21.47 -10.65
N HIS A 41 6.75 -22.76 -10.35
CA HIS A 41 6.68 -23.82 -11.36
C HIS A 41 5.35 -23.84 -12.13
N ASP A 42 4.28 -23.29 -11.56
CA ASP A 42 2.97 -23.22 -12.19
C ASP A 42 2.91 -22.05 -13.18
N LYS A 43 3.06 -22.37 -14.47
CA LYS A 43 3.03 -21.39 -15.56
C LYS A 43 1.75 -20.55 -15.58
N LYS A 44 0.59 -21.13 -15.23
CA LYS A 44 -0.69 -20.39 -15.24
C LYS A 44 -0.71 -19.35 -14.12
N LYS A 45 -0.27 -19.71 -12.92
CA LYS A 45 -0.14 -18.76 -11.80
C LYS A 45 0.88 -17.67 -12.09
N ARG A 46 2.03 -18.03 -12.67
CA ARG A 46 3.06 -17.07 -13.07
C ARG A 46 2.52 -16.04 -14.06
N VAL A 47 1.86 -16.46 -15.13
CA VAL A 47 1.23 -15.55 -16.11
C VAL A 47 0.16 -14.69 -15.45
N LYS A 48 -0.69 -15.26 -14.59
CA LYS A 48 -1.71 -14.50 -13.87
C LYS A 48 -1.10 -13.38 -13.03
N VAL A 49 -0.04 -13.67 -12.27
CA VAL A 49 0.65 -12.65 -11.46
C VAL A 49 1.29 -11.58 -12.34
N MET A 50 1.95 -11.94 -13.44
CA MET A 50 2.52 -10.96 -14.37
C MET A 50 1.44 -10.03 -14.96
N LEU A 51 0.27 -10.57 -15.31
CA LEU A 51 -0.85 -9.76 -15.80
C LEU A 51 -1.40 -8.82 -14.72
N ILE A 52 -1.52 -9.28 -13.47
CA ILE A 52 -1.94 -8.43 -12.35
C ILE A 52 -0.95 -7.26 -12.18
N VAL A 53 0.36 -7.55 -12.13
CA VAL A 53 1.40 -6.51 -12.01
C VAL A 53 1.33 -5.54 -13.19
N LEU A 54 1.13 -6.03 -14.42
CA LEU A 54 0.98 -5.16 -15.59
C LEU A 54 -0.23 -4.23 -15.47
N VAL A 55 -1.38 -4.75 -15.05
CA VAL A 55 -2.60 -3.96 -14.83
C VAL A 55 -2.38 -2.92 -13.73
N GLU A 56 -1.71 -3.28 -12.63
CA GLU A 56 -1.36 -2.35 -11.57
C GLU A 56 -0.44 -1.23 -12.06
N MET A 57 0.58 -1.55 -12.86
CA MET A 57 1.49 -0.55 -13.43
C MET A 57 0.76 0.40 -14.37
N ILE A 58 -0.13 -0.12 -15.24
CA ILE A 58 -0.96 0.70 -16.12
C ILE A 58 -1.89 1.59 -15.30
N PHE A 59 -2.52 1.04 -14.25
CA PHE A 59 -3.39 1.79 -13.36
C PHE A 59 -2.64 2.94 -12.66
N ILE A 60 -1.48 2.67 -12.07
CA ILE A 60 -0.67 3.69 -11.38
C ILE A 60 -0.20 4.76 -12.35
N ALA A 61 0.31 4.38 -13.53
CA ALA A 61 0.75 5.31 -14.55
C ALA A 61 -0.42 6.18 -15.06
N GLY A 62 -1.57 5.55 -15.32
CA GLY A 62 -2.80 6.23 -15.76
C GLY A 62 -3.33 7.22 -14.74
N VAL A 63 -3.46 6.82 -13.47
CA VAL A 63 -3.88 7.71 -12.38
C VAL A 63 -2.90 8.87 -12.22
N THR A 64 -1.60 8.59 -12.22
CA THR A 64 -0.57 9.63 -12.07
C THR A 64 -0.62 10.64 -13.21
N ALA A 65 -0.67 10.16 -14.46
CA ALA A 65 -0.77 11.03 -15.63
C ALA A 65 -2.05 11.87 -15.60
N LEU A 66 -3.20 11.26 -15.33
CA LEU A 66 -4.49 11.93 -15.27
C LEU A 66 -4.51 13.03 -14.20
N VAL A 67 -3.98 12.73 -13.01
CA VAL A 67 -3.90 13.69 -11.90
C VAL A 67 -2.99 14.86 -12.26
N LEU A 68 -1.83 14.62 -12.88
CA LEU A 68 -0.92 15.69 -13.27
C LEU A 68 -1.46 16.58 -14.40
N ILE A 69 -2.24 16.02 -15.31
CA ILE A 69 -2.84 16.76 -16.45
C ILE A 69 -4.07 17.55 -16.00
N ILE A 70 -4.98 16.94 -15.23
CA ILE A 70 -6.31 17.51 -14.92
C ILE A 70 -6.31 18.33 -13.64
N ALA A 71 -5.55 17.92 -12.61
CA ALA A 71 -5.50 18.65 -11.35
C ALA A 71 -4.31 19.61 -11.35
N HIS A 72 -4.60 20.90 -11.49
CA HIS A 72 -3.55 21.93 -11.58
C HIS A 72 -2.98 22.36 -10.22
N THR A 73 -3.66 22.06 -9.10
CA THR A 73 -3.19 22.39 -7.74
C THR A 73 -2.78 21.14 -6.98
N THR A 74 -1.77 21.26 -6.12
CA THR A 74 -1.33 20.16 -5.24
C THR A 74 -2.44 19.69 -4.31
N GLN A 75 -3.28 20.59 -3.80
CA GLN A 75 -4.42 20.23 -2.94
C GLN A 75 -5.39 19.28 -3.66
N ARG A 76 -5.70 19.54 -4.95
CA ARG A 76 -6.60 18.67 -5.72
C ARG A 76 -5.93 17.34 -6.08
N ARG A 77 -4.62 17.35 -6.37
CA ARG A 77 -3.83 16.13 -6.62
C ARG A 77 -3.79 15.24 -5.37
N SER A 78 -3.44 15.81 -4.22
CA SER A 78 -3.46 15.15 -2.91
C SER A 78 -4.82 14.54 -2.61
N MET A 79 -5.91 15.28 -2.80
CA MET A 79 -7.25 14.77 -2.54
C MET A 79 -7.59 13.55 -3.42
N VAL A 80 -7.35 13.61 -4.73
CA VAL A 80 -7.67 12.50 -5.63
C VAL A 80 -6.81 11.27 -5.31
N VAL A 81 -5.49 11.44 -5.19
CA VAL A 81 -4.58 10.31 -4.92
C VAL A 81 -4.78 9.77 -3.51
N GLY A 82 -5.03 10.63 -2.53
CA GLY A 82 -5.29 10.28 -1.14
C GLY A 82 -6.54 9.43 -0.98
N ILE A 83 -7.66 9.81 -1.62
CA ILE A 83 -8.89 8.99 -1.61
C ILE A 83 -8.61 7.60 -2.17
N ILE A 84 -7.91 7.52 -3.31
CA ILE A 84 -7.55 6.22 -3.92
C ILE A 84 -6.67 5.43 -2.95
N ALA A 85 -5.68 6.07 -2.33
CA ALA A 85 -4.77 5.44 -1.39
C ALA A 85 -5.48 4.87 -0.14
N ILE A 86 -6.41 5.62 0.45
CA ILE A 86 -7.25 5.15 1.57
C ILE A 86 -8.06 3.92 1.15
N LEU A 87 -8.72 3.96 -0.01
CA LEU A 87 -9.55 2.83 -0.47
C LEU A 87 -8.72 1.55 -0.57
N PHE A 88 -7.53 1.61 -1.16
CA PHE A 88 -6.62 0.46 -1.19
C PHE A 88 -6.13 0.06 0.20
N ASN A 89 -5.79 1.02 1.06
CA ASN A 89 -5.35 0.73 2.42
C ASN A 89 -6.44 -0.01 3.23
N ILE A 90 -7.69 0.45 3.17
CA ILE A 90 -8.82 -0.21 3.83
C ILE A 90 -9.03 -1.62 3.29
N MET A 91 -8.95 -1.82 1.97
CA MET A 91 -9.08 -3.16 1.37
C MET A 91 -8.00 -4.13 1.86
N MET A 92 -6.78 -3.65 2.16
CA MET A 92 -5.72 -4.50 2.70
C MET A 92 -6.07 -5.11 4.06
N TYR A 93 -6.94 -4.47 4.87
CA TYR A 93 -7.37 -5.03 6.16
C TYR A 93 -8.25 -6.27 6.03
N ALA A 94 -8.74 -6.63 4.83
CA ALA A 94 -9.42 -7.89 4.61
C ALA A 94 -8.54 -9.11 4.96
N ALA A 95 -7.23 -9.04 4.68
CA ALA A 95 -6.28 -10.11 4.98
C ALA A 95 -6.15 -10.38 6.51
N PRO A 96 -5.78 -9.41 7.37
CA PRO A 96 -5.71 -9.65 8.81
C PRO A 96 -7.07 -10.02 9.42
N LEU A 97 -8.18 -9.47 8.94
CA LEU A 97 -9.52 -9.89 9.40
C LEU A 97 -9.81 -11.36 9.09
N SER A 98 -9.37 -11.86 7.94
CA SER A 98 -9.50 -13.29 7.60
C SER A 98 -8.68 -14.17 8.54
N VAL A 99 -7.49 -13.71 8.96
CA VAL A 99 -6.65 -14.40 9.95
C VAL A 99 -7.30 -14.36 11.33
N MET A 100 -7.89 -13.24 11.75
CA MET A 100 -8.63 -13.15 13.02
C MET A 100 -9.79 -14.15 13.06
N LYS A 101 -10.54 -14.29 11.96
CA LYS A 101 -11.56 -15.33 11.83
C LYS A 101 -10.96 -16.73 12.04
N LEU A 102 -9.82 -17.02 11.41
CA LEU A 102 -9.13 -18.30 11.57
C LEU A 102 -8.74 -18.55 13.03
N VAL A 103 -8.20 -17.55 13.75
CA VAL A 103 -7.86 -17.67 15.18
C VAL A 103 -9.11 -17.98 16.02
N ILE A 104 -10.23 -17.30 15.78
CA ILE A 104 -11.48 -17.50 16.53
C ILE A 104 -12.05 -18.90 16.28
N THR A 105 -11.99 -19.39 15.04
CA THR A 105 -12.52 -20.70 14.65
C THR A 105 -11.62 -21.85 15.12
N THR A 106 -10.30 -21.73 14.97
CA THR A 106 -9.34 -22.78 15.32
C THR A 106 -8.92 -22.76 16.78
N LYS A 107 -9.23 -21.67 17.52
CA LYS A 107 -8.75 -21.43 18.89
C LYS A 107 -7.23 -21.48 19.01
N SER A 108 -6.51 -21.20 17.92
CA SER A 108 -5.06 -21.20 17.85
C SER A 108 -4.54 -19.88 17.27
N VAL A 109 -3.40 -19.41 17.78
CA VAL A 109 -2.71 -18.19 17.31
C VAL A 109 -1.55 -18.50 16.36
N GLU A 110 -1.45 -19.73 15.87
CA GLU A 110 -0.37 -20.18 14.97
C GLU A 110 -0.17 -19.27 13.76
N TYR A 111 -1.26 -18.79 13.17
CA TYR A 111 -1.26 -17.90 12.00
C TYR A 111 -1.21 -16.39 12.35
N MET A 112 -1.18 -16.03 13.63
CA MET A 112 -1.16 -14.64 14.12
C MET A 112 -0.03 -14.43 15.15
N PRO A 113 1.23 -14.29 14.69
CA PRO A 113 2.37 -14.10 15.58
C PRO A 113 2.27 -12.78 16.37
N PHE A 114 2.41 -12.87 17.69
CA PHE A 114 2.24 -11.72 18.59
C PHE A 114 3.11 -10.52 18.23
N PHE A 115 4.41 -10.73 17.98
CA PHE A 115 5.33 -9.62 17.66
C PHE A 115 4.99 -8.93 16.34
N LEU A 116 4.49 -9.67 15.35
CA LEU A 116 4.04 -9.08 14.09
C LEU A 116 2.79 -8.21 14.30
N SER A 117 1.85 -8.68 15.13
CA SER A 117 0.67 -7.91 15.51
C SER A 117 1.02 -6.67 16.32
N LEU A 118 1.93 -6.78 17.29
CA LEU A 118 2.40 -5.66 18.10
C LEU A 118 3.13 -4.61 17.25
N ALA A 119 4.02 -5.04 16.34
CA ALA A 119 4.71 -4.14 15.42
C ALA A 119 3.73 -3.42 14.48
N SER A 120 2.73 -4.13 13.96
CA SER A 120 1.68 -3.55 13.11
C SER A 120 0.82 -2.53 13.88
N PHE A 121 0.50 -2.83 15.14
CA PHE A 121 -0.22 -1.90 16.02
C PHE A 121 0.61 -0.64 16.31
N ALA A 122 1.88 -0.80 16.69
CA ALA A 122 2.78 0.32 16.91
C ALA A 122 2.97 1.18 15.65
N ASN A 123 3.06 0.54 14.48
CA ASN A 123 3.07 1.23 13.19
C ASN A 123 1.78 2.04 12.98
N GLY A 124 0.61 1.46 13.27
CA GLY A 124 -0.67 2.18 13.23
C GLY A 124 -0.66 3.42 14.12
N VAL A 125 -0.25 3.28 15.38
CA VAL A 125 -0.14 4.42 16.33
C VAL A 125 0.83 5.48 15.82
N ALA A 126 1.98 5.09 15.26
CA ALA A 126 2.98 6.01 14.74
C ALA A 126 2.45 6.81 13.52
N TRP A 127 1.79 6.16 12.57
CA TRP A 127 1.19 6.85 11.42
C TRP A 127 0.01 7.72 11.81
N THR A 128 -0.84 7.27 12.75
CA THR A 128 -1.90 8.11 13.31
C THR A 128 -1.32 9.37 13.95
N ALA A 129 -0.24 9.26 14.75
CA ALA A 129 0.42 10.42 15.33
C ALA A 129 1.03 11.35 14.27
N TYR A 130 1.65 10.78 13.23
CA TYR A 130 2.19 11.54 12.10
C TYR A 130 1.10 12.30 11.34
N ALA A 131 -0.08 11.70 11.17
CA ALA A 131 -1.23 12.32 10.51
C ALA A 131 -1.76 13.57 11.24
N PHE A 132 -1.38 13.82 12.49
CA PHE A 132 -1.73 15.06 13.22
C PHE A 132 -0.63 16.14 13.15
N LEU A 133 0.52 15.88 12.50
CA LEU A 133 1.72 16.72 12.57
C LEU A 133 2.33 17.03 11.18
N PRO A 134 1.72 17.85 10.31
CA PRO A 134 0.43 18.56 10.39
C PRO A 134 -0.77 17.66 10.03
N PHE A 135 -1.99 18.14 10.25
CA PHE A 135 -3.21 17.37 9.98
C PHE A 135 -3.33 16.97 8.49
N ASP A 136 -3.22 15.67 8.23
CA ASP A 136 -3.47 15.05 6.95
C ASP A 136 -4.61 14.01 7.12
N PRO A 137 -5.82 14.27 6.60
CA PRO A 137 -6.95 13.37 6.77
C PRO A 137 -6.84 12.07 5.98
N PHE A 138 -5.84 11.94 5.09
CA PHE A 138 -5.69 10.76 4.26
C PHE A 138 -4.80 9.69 4.88
N ILE A 139 -3.84 10.09 5.72
CA ILE A 139 -2.89 9.22 6.42
C ILE A 139 -3.54 8.65 7.68
#